data_AF-A0A927M817-F1
#
_entry.id   AF-A0A927M817-F1
#
_cell.length_a   1.000
_cell.length_b   1.000
_cell.length_c   1.000
_cell.angle_alpha   90.00
_cell.angle_beta   90.00
_cell.angle_gamma   90.00
#
_symmetry.space_group_name_H-M   'P 1'
#
loop_
_entity.id
_entity.type
_entity.pdbx_description
1 polymer ?
#
loop_
_entity_poly.entity_id
_entity_poly.type
_entity_poly.pdbx_seq_one_letter_code
_entity_poly.pdbx_strand_id
1 'polypeptide(L)'
;MAATVLATVGTGSPASAWTNTTHSPYRFCGDCFVMFYWGLAPSGHCPATGYPHRQVGWFFMIPFGGGWTPTDQPDWRWCRNCFGLFFNGFWPDRGRCIGTNIENIPHRTGSTFPYNYVLPHDIGEPPGTQANWEFCINCFQLFFNGWAPQRGVCFAYGGPHVPDPNAFHFAIPVSSYESGRGLRDLSPGFEP
;
A
#
# COMPACT_ATOMS: atom_id res chain seq x y z
N MET A 1 47.43 -6.61 -34.88
CA MET A 1 46.31 -5.66 -35.11
C MET A 1 45.23 -6.03 -34.11
N ALA A 2 45.05 -5.24 -33.05
CA ALA A 2 44.06 -5.51 -32.01
C ALA A 2 42.92 -4.50 -32.18
N ALA A 3 41.73 -4.98 -32.56
CA ALA A 3 40.54 -4.16 -32.71
C ALA A 3 39.97 -3.85 -31.31
N THR A 4 39.94 -2.57 -30.95
CA THR A 4 39.27 -2.08 -29.74
C THR A 4 37.79 -1.90 -30.07
N VAL A 5 36.92 -2.68 -29.43
CA VAL A 5 35.47 -2.50 -29.53
C VAL A 5 35.05 -1.48 -28.47
N LEU A 6 34.66 -0.29 -28.92
CA LEU A 6 34.00 0.72 -28.08
C LEU A 6 32.53 0.30 -27.91
N ALA A 7 32.15 -0.06 -26.69
CA ALA A 7 30.75 -0.25 -26.34
C ALA A 7 30.06 1.11 -26.18
N THR A 8 29.11 1.40 -27.06
CA THR A 8 28.21 2.55 -26.93
C THR A 8 27.27 2.33 -25.76
N VAL A 9 27.33 3.19 -24.74
CA VAL A 9 26.31 3.29 -23.70
C VAL A 9 25.03 3.84 -24.33
N GLY A 10 24.03 2.97 -24.49
CA GLY A 10 22.69 3.39 -24.88
C GLY A 10 22.03 4.15 -23.74
N THR A 11 21.61 5.39 -24.00
CA THR A 11 20.76 6.17 -23.12
C THR A 11 19.33 5.60 -23.14
N GLY A 12 19.08 4.57 -22.34
CA GLY A 12 17.73 4.12 -22.02
C GLY A 12 17.10 5.06 -20.99
N SER A 13 15.93 5.62 -21.31
CA SER A 13 15.10 6.40 -20.37
C SER A 13 14.79 5.60 -19.09
N PRO A 14 14.82 6.21 -17.89
CA PRO A 14 14.41 5.55 -16.66
C PRO A 14 12.88 5.57 -16.49
N ALA A 15 12.14 5.22 -17.54
CA ALA A 15 10.76 4.82 -17.40
C ALA A 15 10.77 3.29 -17.38
N SER A 16 11.17 2.73 -16.23
CA SER A 16 11.07 1.31 -15.93
C SER A 16 9.67 0.84 -16.31
N ALA A 17 9.60 -0.06 -17.28
CA ALA A 17 8.36 -0.57 -17.83
C ALA A 17 7.56 -1.29 -16.74
N TRP A 18 6.35 -0.79 -16.46
CA TRP A 18 5.34 -1.45 -15.64
C TRP A 18 4.83 -2.72 -16.36
N THR A 19 5.61 -3.80 -16.36
CA THR A 19 5.11 -5.14 -16.75
C THR A 19 4.81 -6.01 -15.54
N ASN A 20 4.65 -5.42 -14.35
CA ASN A 20 4.39 -6.16 -13.13
C ASN A 20 2.88 -6.29 -12.90
N THR A 21 2.42 -7.52 -12.65
CA THR A 21 1.01 -7.80 -12.36
C THR A 21 0.57 -6.97 -11.16
N THR A 22 -0.56 -6.29 -11.26
CA THR A 22 -1.09 -5.47 -10.17
C THR A 22 -2.31 -6.13 -9.55
N HIS A 23 -2.41 -6.09 -8.23
CA HIS A 23 -3.59 -6.51 -7.50
C HIS A 23 -4.44 -5.29 -7.16
N SER A 24 -5.72 -5.36 -7.52
CA SER A 24 -6.74 -4.34 -7.29
C SER A 24 -8.07 -5.04 -6.96
N PRO A 25 -9.06 -4.39 -6.30
CA PRO A 25 -9.16 -2.95 -6.01
C PRO A 25 -8.75 -2.60 -4.58
N TYR A 26 -7.54 -2.05 -4.38
CA TYR A 26 -7.18 -1.45 -3.09
C TYR A 26 -7.74 -0.04 -2.99
N ARG A 27 -8.21 0.33 -1.80
CA ARG A 27 -8.78 1.65 -1.47
C ARG A 27 -8.12 2.21 -0.22
N PHE A 28 -8.23 3.52 -0.06
CA PHE A 28 -7.85 4.22 1.15
C PHE A 28 -9.05 4.30 2.11
N CYS A 29 -8.83 4.03 3.40
CA CYS A 29 -9.86 4.16 4.42
C CYS A 29 -9.86 5.57 5.03
N GLY A 30 -10.95 6.31 4.87
CA GLY A 30 -11.07 7.69 5.37
C GLY A 30 -11.07 7.86 6.90
N ASP A 31 -11.17 6.76 7.67
CA ASP A 31 -11.27 6.81 9.13
C ASP A 31 -9.97 6.38 9.84
N CYS A 32 -9.37 5.26 9.40
CA CYS A 32 -8.11 4.74 9.97
C CYS A 32 -6.87 5.02 9.12
N PHE A 33 -7.04 5.58 7.93
CA PHE A 33 -5.99 5.99 7.01
C PHE A 33 -5.11 4.88 6.43
N VAL A 34 -5.49 3.62 6.62
CA VAL A 34 -4.79 2.48 6.01
C VAL A 34 -5.27 2.21 4.59
N MET A 35 -4.39 1.62 3.78
CA MET A 35 -4.80 1.01 2.52
C MET A 35 -5.38 -0.38 2.77
N PHE A 36 -6.51 -0.70 2.13
CA PHE A 36 -7.18 -2.00 2.30
C PHE A 36 -7.74 -2.54 0.98
N TYR A 37 -7.85 -3.86 0.88
CA TYR A 37 -8.46 -4.53 -0.26
C TYR A 37 -9.99 -4.47 -0.17
N TRP A 38 -10.64 -3.83 -1.14
CA TRP A 38 -12.09 -3.62 -1.16
C TRP A 38 -12.85 -4.68 -1.95
N GLY A 39 -12.16 -5.56 -2.69
CA GLY A 39 -12.80 -6.55 -3.57
C GLY A 39 -13.45 -7.75 -2.86
N LEU A 40 -13.58 -7.72 -1.53
CA LEU A 40 -14.28 -8.73 -0.73
C LEU A 40 -15.30 -8.02 0.18
N ALA A 41 -16.47 -8.65 0.38
CA ALA A 41 -17.48 -8.20 1.32
C ALA A 41 -17.57 -9.16 2.52
N PRO A 42 -17.55 -8.65 3.77
CA PRO A 42 -17.32 -7.24 4.16
C PRO A 42 -15.85 -6.81 3.95
N SER A 43 -15.59 -5.50 3.77
CA SER A 43 -14.29 -4.92 3.39
C SER A 43 -13.21 -4.92 4.50
N GLY A 44 -13.18 -5.92 5.37
CA GLY A 44 -12.24 -6.00 6.50
C GLY A 44 -12.58 -4.98 7.60
N HIS A 45 -12.03 -5.17 8.80
CA HIS A 45 -12.45 -4.41 9.99
C HIS A 45 -11.63 -3.12 10.19
N CYS A 46 -12.33 -2.00 10.42
CA CYS A 46 -11.74 -0.68 10.68
C CYS A 46 -11.57 -0.43 12.19
N PRO A 47 -10.36 -0.12 12.69
CA PRO A 47 -10.13 0.16 14.11
C PRO A 47 -10.75 1.47 14.60
N ALA A 48 -11.06 2.41 13.70
CA ALA A 48 -11.68 3.68 14.08
C ALA A 48 -13.16 3.51 14.45
N THR A 49 -13.86 2.58 13.80
CA THR A 49 -15.34 2.49 13.89
C THR A 49 -15.84 1.13 14.36
N GLY A 50 -15.02 0.08 14.29
CA GLY A 50 -15.46 -1.30 14.52
C GLY A 50 -16.27 -1.90 13.34
N TYR A 51 -16.48 -1.16 12.26
CA TYR A 51 -17.24 -1.55 11.07
C TYR A 51 -16.32 -1.80 9.88
N PRO A 52 -16.85 -2.25 8.72
CA PRO A 52 -16.04 -2.36 7.52
C PRO A 52 -15.39 -1.03 7.12
N HIS A 53 -14.19 -1.08 6.51
CA HIS A 53 -13.46 0.13 6.08
C HIS A 53 -14.29 1.03 5.14
N ARG A 54 -14.25 2.34 5.38
CA ARG A 54 -14.87 3.38 4.55
C ARG A 54 -13.92 3.81 3.43
N GLN A 55 -14.17 3.34 2.21
CA GLN A 55 -13.40 3.72 1.03
C GLN A 55 -13.60 5.19 0.65
N VAL A 56 -12.49 5.90 0.37
CA VAL A 56 -12.52 7.22 -0.28
C VAL A 56 -11.38 7.34 -1.29
N GLY A 57 -11.49 8.28 -2.24
CA GLY A 57 -10.43 8.58 -3.20
C GLY A 57 -10.15 7.47 -4.22
N TRP A 58 -8.89 7.37 -4.63
CA TRP A 58 -8.40 6.53 -5.74
C TRP A 58 -8.60 5.02 -5.54
N PHE A 59 -8.48 4.29 -6.66
CA PHE A 59 -8.12 2.88 -6.65
C PHE A 59 -6.59 2.76 -6.75
N PHE A 60 -6.03 1.91 -5.92
CA PHE A 60 -4.59 1.61 -5.92
C PHE A 60 -4.33 0.27 -6.60
N MET A 61 -3.29 0.27 -7.42
CA MET A 61 -2.84 -0.87 -8.21
C MET A 61 -1.55 -1.39 -7.57
N ILE A 62 -1.64 -2.44 -6.76
CA ILE A 62 -0.51 -2.89 -5.94
C ILE A 62 0.35 -3.88 -6.74
N PRO A 63 1.60 -3.53 -7.08
CA PRO A 63 2.46 -4.42 -7.84
C PRO A 63 2.80 -5.70 -7.04
N PHE A 64 2.87 -6.84 -7.71
CA PHE A 64 3.38 -8.08 -7.17
C PHE A 64 4.05 -8.94 -8.24
N GLY A 65 4.89 -9.87 -7.80
CA GLY A 65 5.63 -10.75 -8.70
C GLY A 65 6.82 -10.05 -9.37
N GLY A 66 7.45 -10.77 -10.32
CA GLY A 66 8.60 -10.26 -11.08
C GLY A 66 9.91 -10.18 -10.29
N GLY A 67 10.96 -9.65 -10.94
CA GLY A 67 12.14 -9.14 -10.26
C GLY A 67 11.88 -7.73 -9.75
N TRP A 68 12.62 -7.30 -8.73
CA TRP A 68 12.53 -5.97 -8.13
C TRP A 68 13.82 -5.17 -8.36
N THR A 69 13.67 -3.86 -8.39
CA THR A 69 14.78 -2.89 -8.51
C THR A 69 15.21 -2.37 -7.13
N PRO A 70 16.29 -1.56 -7.03
CA PRO A 70 16.66 -0.93 -5.75
C PRO A 70 15.65 0.07 -5.18
N THR A 71 14.65 0.49 -5.96
CA THR A 71 13.56 1.40 -5.52
C THR A 71 12.26 0.65 -5.29
N ASP A 72 12.34 -0.67 -5.09
CA ASP A 72 11.22 -1.56 -4.86
C ASP A 72 11.41 -2.29 -3.53
N GLN A 73 10.43 -2.18 -2.63
CA GLN A 73 10.46 -2.88 -1.35
C GLN A 73 9.54 -4.10 -1.43
N PRO A 74 10.09 -5.33 -1.39
CA PRO A 74 9.30 -6.56 -1.33
C PRO A 74 8.74 -6.77 0.09
N ASP A 75 8.12 -7.93 0.30
CA ASP A 75 7.65 -8.44 1.60
C ASP A 75 6.46 -7.70 2.22
N TRP A 76 5.76 -6.91 1.41
CA TRP A 76 4.42 -6.48 1.72
C TRP A 76 3.42 -7.61 1.46
N ARG A 77 2.51 -7.81 2.40
CA ARG A 77 1.52 -8.88 2.36
C ARG A 77 0.13 -8.34 2.65
N TRP A 78 -0.87 -9.07 2.17
CA TRP A 78 -2.27 -8.81 2.49
C TRP A 78 -2.63 -9.55 3.78
N CYS A 79 -3.23 -8.83 4.73
CA CYS A 79 -3.72 -9.42 5.96
C CYS A 79 -5.15 -9.94 5.80
N ARG A 80 -5.38 -11.22 6.06
CA ARG A 80 -6.71 -11.85 5.92
C ARG A 80 -7.75 -11.40 6.94
N ASN A 81 -7.35 -10.65 7.97
CA ASN A 81 -8.26 -10.23 9.05
C ASN A 81 -8.74 -8.79 8.85
N CYS A 82 -7.80 -7.85 8.63
CA CYS A 82 -8.13 -6.44 8.46
C CYS A 82 -8.15 -5.98 6.98
N PHE A 83 -7.76 -6.86 6.06
CA PHE A 83 -7.66 -6.64 4.62
C PHE A 83 -6.65 -5.56 4.19
N GLY A 84 -5.89 -5.02 5.14
CA GLY A 84 -4.83 -4.07 4.88
C GLY A 84 -3.55 -4.72 4.36
N LEU A 85 -2.71 -3.90 3.73
CA LEU A 85 -1.31 -4.24 3.50
C LEU A 85 -0.52 -4.08 4.80
N PHE A 86 0.34 -5.06 5.09
CA PHE A 86 1.30 -4.98 6.17
C PHE A 86 2.67 -5.46 5.71
N PHE A 87 3.72 -4.89 6.29
CA PHE A 87 5.08 -5.31 6.02
C PHE A 87 5.42 -6.56 6.84
N ASN A 88 5.93 -7.59 6.16
CA ASN A 88 6.23 -8.90 6.73
C ASN A 88 7.74 -9.22 6.68
N GLY A 89 8.60 -8.20 6.59
CA GLY A 89 10.06 -8.38 6.53
C GLY A 89 10.75 -8.57 7.89
N PHE A 90 10.10 -8.22 9.00
CA PHE A 90 10.68 -8.30 10.36
C PHE A 90 10.38 -9.63 11.09
N TRP A 91 10.38 -10.75 10.35
CA TRP A 91 10.03 -12.05 10.92
C TRP A 91 10.82 -12.38 12.21
N PRO A 92 10.18 -12.88 13.28
CA PRO A 92 8.78 -13.33 13.35
C PRO A 92 7.76 -12.25 13.71
N ASP A 93 8.18 -11.01 13.95
CA ASP A 93 7.26 -9.92 14.23
C ASP A 93 6.51 -9.52 12.96
N ARG A 94 5.20 -9.35 13.11
CA ARG A 94 4.27 -9.03 12.04
C ARG A 94 3.37 -7.87 12.43
N GLY A 95 3.79 -7.06 13.40
CA GLY A 95 3.03 -5.91 13.88
C GLY A 95 1.72 -6.31 14.55
N ARG A 96 0.98 -5.32 15.04
CA ARG A 96 -0.33 -5.51 15.67
C ARG A 96 -1.46 -5.33 14.65
N CYS A 97 -2.41 -6.26 14.66
CA CYS A 97 -3.56 -6.31 13.76
C CYS A 97 -4.86 -6.30 14.55
N ILE A 98 -5.88 -5.63 14.01
CA ILE A 98 -7.25 -5.79 14.48
C ILE A 98 -7.82 -7.11 13.96
N GLY A 99 -7.45 -8.19 14.64
CA GLY A 99 -7.98 -9.50 14.36
C GLY A 99 -9.26 -9.73 15.11
N THR A 100 -10.38 -9.73 14.40
CA THR A 100 -11.67 -10.24 14.88
C THR A 100 -12.04 -9.75 16.29
N ASN A 101 -11.84 -8.46 16.63
CA ASN A 101 -12.11 -7.86 17.94
C ASN A 101 -11.34 -8.42 19.17
N ILE A 102 -10.32 -9.26 18.96
CA ILE A 102 -9.41 -9.72 20.02
C ILE A 102 -8.20 -8.78 20.04
N GLU A 103 -7.84 -8.29 21.23
CA GLU A 103 -6.72 -7.36 21.40
C GLU A 103 -5.38 -7.98 20.95
N ASN A 104 -4.61 -7.19 20.19
CA ASN A 104 -3.18 -7.38 19.93
C ASN A 104 -2.73 -8.68 19.22
N ILE A 105 -3.52 -9.24 18.30
CA ILE A 105 -3.01 -10.37 17.49
C ILE A 105 -2.08 -9.89 16.36
N PRO A 106 -1.11 -10.70 15.92
CA PRO A 106 -0.26 -10.34 14.78
C PRO A 106 -1.00 -10.41 13.45
N HIS A 107 -0.53 -9.64 12.45
CA HIS A 107 -1.05 -9.78 11.08
C HIS A 107 -0.86 -11.20 10.56
N ARG A 108 -1.83 -11.67 9.76
CA ARG A 108 -1.82 -13.01 9.19
C ARG A 108 -2.01 -12.97 7.68
N THR A 109 -1.09 -13.58 6.97
CA THR A 109 -1.27 -13.88 5.55
C THR A 109 -2.43 -14.88 5.38
N GLY A 110 -3.15 -14.76 4.26
CA GLY A 110 -4.18 -15.71 3.85
C GLY A 110 -3.80 -16.43 2.56
N SER A 111 -4.43 -17.57 2.30
CA SER A 111 -4.23 -18.33 1.05
C SER A 111 -4.98 -17.73 -0.14
N THR A 112 -5.98 -16.87 0.10
CA THR A 112 -6.77 -16.19 -0.96
C THR A 112 -5.88 -15.33 -1.85
N PHE A 113 -4.97 -14.56 -1.25
CA PHE A 113 -4.04 -13.69 -1.95
C PHE A 113 -2.62 -13.97 -1.45
N PRO A 114 -1.92 -14.97 -2.00
CA PRO A 114 -0.61 -15.42 -1.55
C PRO A 114 0.54 -14.54 -2.08
N TYR A 115 0.24 -13.37 -2.63
CA TYR A 115 1.19 -12.53 -3.33
C TYR A 115 2.28 -11.96 -2.40
N ASN A 116 3.48 -11.78 -2.96
CA ASN A 116 4.49 -10.88 -2.40
C ASN A 116 4.36 -9.54 -3.10
N TYR A 117 3.77 -8.56 -2.42
CA TYR A 117 3.64 -7.24 -3.00
C TYR A 117 4.98 -6.51 -2.91
N VAL A 118 5.21 -5.70 -3.93
CA VAL A 118 6.45 -4.95 -4.14
C VAL A 118 6.05 -3.49 -4.27
N LEU A 119 6.37 -2.68 -3.27
CA LEU A 119 5.96 -1.29 -3.24
C LEU A 119 7.10 -0.38 -3.73
N PRO A 120 6.83 0.51 -4.71
CA PRO A 120 7.80 1.51 -5.12
C PRO A 120 8.08 2.50 -3.98
N HIS A 121 9.35 2.84 -3.77
CA HIS A 121 9.77 3.74 -2.70
C HIS A 121 10.86 4.71 -3.11
N ASP A 122 10.88 5.86 -2.45
CA ASP A 122 11.85 6.95 -2.62
C ASP A 122 12.00 7.45 -4.06
N ILE A 123 10.92 7.35 -4.85
CA ILE A 123 10.84 7.78 -6.26
C ILE A 123 10.18 9.16 -6.44
N GLY A 124 9.85 9.86 -5.35
CA GLY A 124 9.01 11.07 -5.40
C GLY A 124 7.56 10.72 -5.74
N GLU A 125 6.87 11.57 -6.51
CA GLU A 125 5.50 11.32 -6.99
C GLU A 125 5.43 11.42 -8.52
N PRO A 126 5.91 10.39 -9.27
CA PRO A 126 5.76 10.39 -10.72
C PRO A 126 4.28 10.31 -11.14
N PRO A 127 3.93 10.78 -12.36
CA PRO A 127 2.56 10.70 -12.87
C PRO A 127 1.97 9.29 -12.75
N GLY A 128 0.73 9.19 -12.27
CA GLY A 128 0.05 7.91 -12.06
C GLY A 128 0.39 7.22 -10.73
N THR A 129 1.04 7.92 -9.80
CA THR A 129 1.23 7.46 -8.42
C THR A 129 0.69 8.47 -7.42
N GLN A 130 0.50 8.05 -6.18
CA GLN A 130 0.26 8.92 -5.05
C GLN A 130 1.36 8.68 -4.01
N ALA A 131 2.11 9.72 -3.62
CA ALA A 131 3.12 9.63 -2.58
C ALA A 131 2.51 9.82 -1.18
N ASN A 132 3.36 10.03 -0.17
CA ASN A 132 2.99 10.18 1.24
C ASN A 132 2.34 8.93 1.86
N TRP A 133 2.64 7.75 1.32
CA TRP A 133 2.35 6.48 1.98
C TRP A 133 3.55 6.07 2.82
N GLU A 134 3.27 5.64 4.04
CA GLU A 134 4.29 5.41 5.06
C GLU A 134 4.07 4.07 5.76
N PHE A 135 5.16 3.50 6.25
CA PHE A 135 5.11 2.35 7.15
C PHE A 135 4.86 2.82 8.59
N CYS A 136 3.84 2.24 9.25
CA CYS A 136 3.61 2.50 10.66
C CYS A 136 4.43 1.56 11.55
N ILE A 137 5.32 2.10 12.38
CA ILE A 137 6.21 1.32 13.26
C ILE A 137 5.46 0.48 14.30
N ASN A 138 4.25 0.90 14.70
CA ASN A 138 3.50 0.25 15.78
C ASN A 138 2.60 -0.91 15.29
N CYS A 139 2.07 -0.83 14.07
CA CYS A 139 1.14 -1.83 13.54
C CYS A 139 1.58 -2.48 12.22
N PHE A 140 2.69 -2.02 11.64
CA PHE A 140 3.29 -2.48 10.40
C PHE A 140 2.42 -2.30 9.14
N GLN A 141 1.33 -1.55 9.23
CA GLN A 141 0.49 -1.25 8.07
C GLN A 141 1.05 -0.09 7.26
N LEU A 142 0.78 -0.14 5.95
CA LEU A 142 0.90 1.00 5.07
C LEU A 142 -0.25 1.97 5.37
N PHE A 143 0.07 3.21 5.73
CA PHE A 143 -0.91 4.25 6.02
C PHE A 143 -0.58 5.52 5.25
N PHE A 144 -1.60 6.33 4.97
CA PHE A 144 -1.44 7.60 4.30
C PHE A 144 -1.10 8.71 5.32
N ASN A 145 -0.03 9.45 5.06
CA ASN A 145 0.49 10.52 5.90
C ASN A 145 0.43 11.90 5.22
N GLY A 146 -0.27 12.02 4.08
CA GLY A 146 -0.34 13.27 3.30
C GLY A 146 -1.11 14.41 3.96
N TRP A 147 -1.82 14.17 5.07
CA TRP A 147 -2.55 15.18 5.84
C TRP A 147 -2.02 15.36 7.26
N ALA A 148 -0.73 15.09 7.49
CA ALA A 148 -0.10 15.31 8.79
C ALA A 148 -0.45 16.72 9.35
N PRO A 149 -0.78 16.82 10.66
CA PRO A 149 -0.61 15.80 11.70
C PRO A 149 -1.73 14.76 11.80
N GLN A 150 -2.77 14.82 10.97
CA GLN A 150 -3.84 13.82 10.97
C GLN A 150 -3.36 12.55 10.27
N ARG A 151 -3.40 11.41 10.99
CA ARG A 151 -2.81 10.13 10.53
C ARG A 151 -3.73 8.92 10.73
N GLY A 152 -5.03 9.15 10.90
CA GLY A 152 -6.03 8.09 11.15
C GLY A 152 -5.79 7.29 12.44
N VAL A 153 -6.73 6.42 12.79
CA VAL A 153 -6.64 5.59 14.01
C VAL A 153 -5.81 4.32 13.79
N CYS A 154 -4.70 4.23 14.51
CA CYS A 154 -3.86 3.04 14.60
C CYS A 154 -4.41 2.06 15.65
N PHE A 155 -4.61 0.79 15.25
CA PHE A 155 -5.11 -0.23 16.17
C PHE A 155 -4.19 -0.51 17.37
N ALA A 156 -2.87 -0.38 17.20
CA ALA A 156 -1.91 -0.81 18.21
C ALA A 156 -2.13 -0.17 19.59
N TYR A 157 -2.71 1.03 19.64
CA TYR A 157 -3.01 1.76 20.88
C TYR A 157 -4.17 2.76 20.76
N GLY A 158 -4.87 2.84 19.62
CA GLY A 158 -6.02 3.72 19.41
C GLY A 158 -5.70 5.18 19.07
N GLY A 159 -4.42 5.57 18.95
CA GLY A 159 -4.01 6.92 18.55
C GLY A 159 -3.60 7.03 17.07
N PRO A 160 -2.97 8.16 16.65
CA PRO A 160 -2.56 8.37 15.26
C PRO A 160 -1.51 7.36 14.80
N HIS A 161 -1.48 6.97 13.52
CA HIS A 161 -0.33 6.20 13.00
C HIS A 161 1.00 6.95 13.18
N VAL A 162 2.10 6.21 13.37
CA VAL A 162 3.43 6.78 13.59
C VAL A 162 4.36 6.25 12.49
N PRO A 163 4.86 7.11 11.59
CA PRO A 163 5.83 6.69 10.61
C PRO A 163 7.14 6.31 11.31
N ASP A 164 7.80 5.25 10.85
CA ASP A 164 9.18 4.98 11.24
C ASP A 164 10.11 5.96 10.51
N PRO A 165 10.93 6.78 11.22
CA PRO A 165 11.85 7.71 10.57
C PRO A 165 12.94 7.05 9.73
N ASN A 166 13.15 5.73 9.86
CA ASN A 166 14.13 4.97 9.09
C ASN A 166 13.49 4.11 7.98
N ALA A 167 12.16 4.13 7.84
CA ALA A 167 11.48 3.44 6.75
C ALA A 167 11.55 4.24 5.45
N PHE A 168 11.30 3.56 4.34
CA PHE A 168 11.18 4.20 3.04
C PHE A 168 9.86 4.96 2.91
N HIS A 169 9.83 5.92 1.98
CA HIS A 169 8.61 6.67 1.62
C HIS A 169 8.02 6.10 0.34
N PHE A 170 6.74 5.72 0.36
CA PHE A 170 6.13 4.99 -0.74
C PHE A 170 5.32 5.90 -1.66
N ALA A 171 5.40 5.60 -2.95
CA ALA A 171 4.54 6.18 -3.98
C ALA A 171 3.77 5.06 -4.67
N ILE A 172 2.47 4.99 -4.39
CA ILE A 172 1.64 3.85 -4.78
C ILE A 172 0.98 4.14 -6.13
N PRO A 173 1.07 3.21 -7.10
CA PRO A 173 0.38 3.35 -8.37
C PRO A 173 -1.13 3.49 -8.16
N VAL A 174 -1.72 4.48 -8.80
CA VAL A 174 -3.18 4.68 -8.84
C VAL A 174 -3.71 4.27 -10.20
N SER A 175 -4.98 3.86 -10.27
CA SER A 175 -5.63 3.75 -11.57
C SER A 175 -5.76 5.16 -12.17
N SER A 176 -5.53 5.30 -13.47
CA SER A 176 -5.68 6.58 -14.19
C SER A 176 -7.14 7.07 -14.29
N TYR A 177 -8.06 6.44 -13.54
CA TYR A 177 -9.49 6.35 -13.83
C TYR A 177 -9.72 5.70 -15.20
N GLU A 178 -10.56 4.67 -15.27
CA GLU A 178 -11.10 4.22 -16.54
C GLU A 178 -11.74 5.43 -17.23
N SER A 179 -11.19 5.84 -18.36
CA SER A 179 -11.93 6.63 -19.32
C SER A 179 -13.12 5.78 -19.82
N GLY A 180 -14.22 5.76 -19.07
CA GLY A 180 -15.53 5.65 -19.68
C GLY A 180 -16.52 4.60 -19.18
N ARG A 181 -16.26 3.66 -18.26
CA ARG A 181 -17.32 2.72 -17.81
C ARG A 181 -17.26 2.25 -16.36
N GLY A 182 -17.63 3.17 -15.46
CA GLY A 182 -18.64 2.87 -14.45
C GLY A 182 -18.28 1.92 -13.31
N LEU A 183 -17.75 2.49 -12.24
CA LEU A 183 -18.29 2.24 -10.90
C LEU A 183 -18.53 3.61 -10.26
N ARG A 184 -19.80 4.03 -10.29
CA ARG A 184 -20.25 5.29 -9.72
C ARG A 184 -19.86 5.36 -8.24
N ASP A 185 -19.08 6.37 -7.95
CA ASP A 185 -18.99 7.03 -6.65
C ASP A 185 -20.38 7.14 -6.01
N LEU A 186 -20.52 6.56 -4.80
CA LEU A 186 -21.66 6.75 -3.92
C LEU A 186 -21.21 7.29 -2.55
N SER A 187 -20.08 7.96 -2.47
CA SER A 187 -19.69 8.67 -1.24
C SER A 187 -19.71 10.18 -1.47
N PRO A 188 -20.75 10.90 -1.03
CA PRO A 188 -20.71 12.35 -1.01
C PRO A 188 -19.78 12.81 0.13
N GLY A 189 -18.87 13.71 -0.22
CA GLY A 189 -18.20 14.58 0.74
C GLY A 189 -16.81 14.11 1.18
N PHE A 190 -15.79 14.65 0.53
CA PHE A 190 -14.74 15.43 1.18
C PHE A 190 -13.83 16.01 0.06
N GLU A 191 -14.19 17.18 -0.44
CA GLU A 191 -13.16 18.12 -0.94
C GLU A 191 -12.66 18.92 0.28
N PRO A 192 -11.37 19.29 0.31
CA PRO A 192 -10.67 19.79 1.50
C PRO A 192 -11.31 21.00 2.19
#